data_AF-A0A9E3W7E0-F1
#
_entry.id   AF-A0A9E3W7E0-F1
#
_cell.length_a   1.000
_cell.length_b   1.000
_cell.length_c   1.000
_cell.angle_alpha   90.00
_cell.angle_beta   90.00
_cell.angle_gamma   90.00
#
_symmetry.space_group_name_H-M   'P 1'
#
loop_
_entity.id
_entity.type
_entity.pdbx_description
1 polymer ?
#
loop_
_entity_poly.entity_id
_entity_poly.type
_entity_poly.pdbx_seq_one_letter_code
_entity_poly.pdbx_strand_id
1 'polypeptide(L)'
;MGKHLNLPPGLVTLADHGEHARRSLDARTWAYFDGGAADGITLRANRAAWEAIRLRPRVLADLSGFDPGTALLGRAMAAPVLV
;
A
#
# COMPACT_ATOMS: atom_id res chain seq x y z
N MET A 1 9.37 20.72 7.03
CA MET A 1 9.45 19.98 8.29
C MET A 1 8.15 19.17 8.42
N GLY A 2 8.10 17.98 7.84
CA GLY A 2 6.87 17.18 7.81
C GLY A 2 6.49 16.76 9.22
N LYS A 3 5.24 17.00 9.63
CA LYS A 3 4.71 16.44 10.88
C LYS A 3 4.92 14.93 10.79
N HIS A 4 5.82 14.37 11.60
CA HIS A 4 5.85 12.93 11.82
C HIS A 4 4.47 12.56 12.35
N LEU A 5 3.66 11.89 11.53
CA LEU A 5 2.42 11.27 11.97
C LEU A 5 2.83 10.32 13.10
N ASN A 6 2.41 10.62 14.32
CA ASN A 6 2.69 9.78 15.48
C ASN A 6 1.83 8.51 15.34
N LEU A 7 2.37 7.52 14.64
CA LEU A 7 1.69 6.24 14.42
C LEU A 7 1.71 5.43 15.72
N PRO A 8 0.61 4.73 16.05
CA PRO A 8 0.61 3.75 17.12
C PRO A 8 1.77 2.76 16.99
N PRO A 9 2.38 2.33 18.10
CA PRO A 9 3.44 1.32 18.05
C PRO A 9 2.90 0.03 17.43
N GLY A 10 3.73 -0.64 16.63
CA GLY A 10 3.39 -1.92 16.00
C GLY A 10 2.73 -1.84 14.62
N LEU A 11 2.51 -0.64 14.06
CA LEU A 11 2.08 -0.50 12.67
C LEU A 11 3.27 -0.52 11.72
N VAL A 12 3.48 -1.66 11.03
CA VAL A 12 4.64 -1.86 10.13
C VAL A 12 4.20 -2.07 8.69
N THR A 13 3.05 -2.70 8.48
CA THR A 13 2.50 -3.08 7.18
C THR A 13 1.15 -2.43 6.91
N LEU A 14 0.74 -2.37 5.63
CA LEU A 14 -0.61 -1.91 5.27
C LEU A 14 -1.72 -2.75 5.95
N ALA A 15 -1.47 -4.03 6.21
CA ALA A 15 -2.42 -4.89 6.92
C ALA A 15 -2.59 -4.47 8.38
N ASP A 16 -1.50 -4.05 9.05
CA ASP A 16 -1.57 -3.55 10.44
C ASP A 16 -2.42 -2.27 10.51
N HIS A 17 -2.30 -1.39 9.52
CA HIS A 17 -3.15 -0.20 9.40
C HIS A 17 -4.62 -0.55 9.22
N GLY A 18 -4.93 -1.56 8.39
CA GLY A 18 -6.30 -2.07 8.22
C GLY A 18 -6.88 -2.63 9.53
N GLU A 19 -6.11 -3.44 10.25
CA GLU A 19 -6.52 -3.98 11.55
C GLU A 19 -6.69 -2.91 12.62
N HIS A 20 -5.82 -1.90 12.62
CA HIS A 20 -5.97 -0.75 13.50
C HIS A 20 -7.25 0.04 13.16
N ALA A 21 -7.50 0.32 11.88
CA ALA A 21 -8.70 1.01 11.43
C ALA A 21 -9.97 0.25 11.81
N ARG A 22 -10.00 -1.09 11.65
CA ARG A 22 -11.13 -1.94 12.05
C ARG A 22 -11.48 -1.83 13.55
N ARG A 23 -10.48 -1.60 14.39
CA ARG A 23 -10.66 -1.44 15.86
C ARG A 23 -10.99 -0.01 16.26
N SER A 24 -10.56 0.96 15.47
CA SER A 24 -10.67 2.39 15.78
C SER A 24 -11.91 3.06 15.18
N LEU A 25 -12.47 2.52 14.09
CA LEU A 25 -13.64 3.06 13.40
C LEU A 25 -14.93 2.43 13.89
N ASP A 26 -16.04 3.18 13.81
CA ASP A 26 -17.37 2.60 14.01
C ASP A 26 -17.72 1.63 12.86
N ALA A 27 -18.69 0.74 13.12
CA ALA A 27 -19.04 -0.33 12.19
C ALA A 27 -19.51 0.17 10.81
N ARG A 28 -20.21 1.32 10.75
CA ARG A 28 -20.68 1.87 9.47
C ARG A 28 -19.51 2.41 8.67
N THR A 29 -18.64 3.19 9.31
CA THR A 29 -17.46 3.76 8.66
C THR A 29 -16.49 2.67 8.21
N TRP A 30 -16.25 1.66 9.04
CA TRP A 30 -15.44 0.50 8.66
C TRP A 30 -16.02 -0.22 7.43
N ALA A 31 -17.32 -0.54 7.45
CA ALA A 31 -17.97 -1.23 6.34
C ALA A 31 -17.90 -0.45 5.01
N TYR A 32 -17.91 0.88 5.07
CA TYR A 32 -17.75 1.72 3.88
C TYR A 32 -16.36 1.61 3.25
N PHE A 33 -15.29 1.58 4.06
CA PHE A 33 -13.92 1.54 3.54
C PHE A 33 -13.44 0.13 3.19
N ASP A 34 -13.79 -0.87 3.98
CA ASP A 34 -13.36 -2.27 3.76
C ASP A 34 -14.26 -3.03 2.78
N GLY A 35 -15.46 -2.51 2.52
CA GLY A 35 -16.47 -3.16 1.69
C GLY A 35 -16.05 -3.32 0.22
N GLY A 36 -16.27 -4.52 -0.32
CA GLY A 36 -16.25 -4.80 -1.76
C GLY A 36 -17.66 -4.87 -2.35
N ALA A 37 -17.77 -4.87 -3.68
CA ALA A 37 -19.05 -5.08 -4.35
C ALA A 37 -19.55 -6.53 -4.14
N ALA A 38 -20.86 -6.66 -3.86
CA ALA A 38 -21.55 -7.94 -3.67
C ALA A 38 -20.77 -8.93 -2.77
N ASP A 39 -20.30 -10.05 -3.31
CA ASP A 39 -19.58 -11.11 -2.62
C ASP A 39 -18.06 -10.88 -2.49
N GLY A 40 -17.57 -9.74 -2.97
CA GLY A 40 -16.16 -9.36 -2.88
C GLY A 40 -15.21 -10.23 -3.72
N ILE A 41 -15.72 -10.93 -4.75
CA ILE A 41 -14.86 -11.76 -5.63
C ILE A 41 -13.73 -10.94 -6.23
N THR A 42 -14.03 -9.78 -6.84
CA THR A 42 -13.01 -8.93 -7.47
C THR A 42 -12.03 -8.36 -6.45
N LEU A 43 -12.50 -8.01 -5.24
CA LEU A 43 -11.64 -7.51 -4.17
C LEU A 43 -10.57 -8.56 -3.79
N ARG A 44 -10.99 -9.81 -3.60
CA ARG A 44 -10.05 -10.92 -3.31
C ARG A 44 -9.15 -11.24 -4.51
N ALA A 45 -9.70 -11.23 -5.73
CA ALA A 45 -8.96 -11.49 -6.95
C ALA A 45 -7.81 -10.47 -7.17
N ASN A 46 -8.04 -9.19 -6.88
CA ASN A 46 -7.01 -8.14 -6.98
C ASN A 46 -5.80 -8.44 -6.09
N ARG A 47 -6.01 -8.91 -4.86
CA ARG A 47 -4.92 -9.31 -3.94
C ARG A 47 -4.22 -10.58 -4.44
N ALA A 48 -5.00 -11.60 -4.79
CA ALA A 48 -4.45 -12.89 -5.26
C ALA A 48 -3.61 -12.72 -6.54
N ALA A 49 -3.96 -11.77 -7.41
CA ALA A 49 -3.19 -11.47 -8.61
C ALA A 49 -1.75 -11.02 -8.29
N TRP A 50 -1.56 -10.17 -7.28
CA TRP A 50 -0.22 -9.76 -6.83
C TRP A 50 0.57 -10.91 -6.23
N GLU A 51 -0.09 -11.76 -5.44
CA GLU A 51 0.53 -12.96 -4.84
C GLU A 51 0.95 -13.99 -5.89
N ALA A 52 0.36 -13.97 -7.09
CA ALA A 52 0.75 -14.85 -8.18
C ALA A 52 2.02 -14.38 -8.92
N ILE A 53 2.36 -13.08 -8.85
CA ILE A 53 3.54 -12.53 -9.52
C ILE A 53 4.80 -12.94 -8.76
N ARG A 54 5.77 -13.53 -9.45
CA ARG A 54 7.08 -13.88 -8.90
C ARG A 54 8.12 -12.88 -9.38
N LEU A 55 8.83 -12.26 -8.45
CA LEU A 55 10.02 -11.48 -8.78
C LEU A 55 11.19 -12.45 -8.98
N ARG A 56 12.03 -12.20 -9.99
CA ARG A 56 13.30 -12.90 -10.21
C ARG A 56 14.44 -11.99 -9.74
N PRO A 57 14.98 -12.17 -8.53
CA PRO A 57 16.06 -11.33 -8.03
C PRO A 57 17.31 -11.45 -8.90
N ARG A 58 18.02 -10.33 -9.08
CA ARG A 58 19.33 -10.31 -9.74
C ARG A 58 20.41 -10.27 -8.67
N VAL A 59 21.16 -11.35 -8.54
CA VAL A 59 22.26 -11.46 -7.56
C VAL A 59 23.43 -10.58 -7.96
N LEU A 60 24.09 -9.98 -6.97
CA LEU A 60 25.24 -9.07 -7.14
C LEU A 60 24.99 -7.89 -8.08
N ALA A 61 23.73 -7.49 -8.27
CA ALA A 61 23.43 -6.26 -8.97
C ALA A 61 23.91 -5.06 -8.14
N ASP A 62 24.66 -4.15 -8.76
CA ASP A 62 24.96 -2.87 -8.14
C ASP A 62 23.66 -2.05 -8.05
N LEU A 63 23.31 -1.63 -6.84
CA LEU A 63 22.14 -0.80 -6.53
C LEU A 63 22.56 0.60 -6.07
N SER A 64 23.85 0.94 -6.18
CA SER A 64 24.33 2.27 -5.85
C SER A 64 23.63 3.32 -6.72
N GLY A 65 23.23 4.43 -6.09
CA GLY A 65 22.48 5.49 -6.78
C GLY A 65 21.04 5.15 -7.16
N PHE A 66 20.43 4.10 -6.60
CA PHE A 66 19.00 3.84 -6.80
C PHE A 66 18.16 5.07 -6.44
N ASP A 67 17.38 5.53 -7.41
CA ASP A 67 16.41 6.62 -7.27
C ASP A 67 15.02 6.11 -7.69
N PRO A 68 14.02 6.11 -6.79
CA PRO A 68 12.65 5.75 -7.14
C PRO A 68 11.91 6.89 -7.89
N GLY A 69 12.56 8.04 -8.07
CA GLY A 69 11.99 9.19 -8.78
C GLY A 69 11.49 8.84 -10.18
N THR A 70 10.37 9.46 -10.57
CA THR A 70 9.78 9.30 -11.89
C THR A 70 9.10 10.58 -12.36
N ALA A 71 8.63 10.63 -13.60
CA ALA A 71 7.82 11.72 -14.11
C ALA A 71 6.47 11.20 -14.63
N LEU A 72 5.37 11.85 -14.22
CA LEU A 72 4.02 11.56 -14.70
C LEU A 72 3.44 12.82 -15.33
N LEU A 73 3.05 12.75 -16.60
CA LEU A 73 2.49 13.89 -17.35
C LEU A 73 3.37 15.15 -17.29
N GLY A 74 4.70 14.97 -17.40
CA GLY A 74 5.68 16.07 -17.34
C GLY A 74 5.97 16.61 -15.94
N ARG A 75 5.43 16.00 -14.87
CA ARG A 75 5.69 16.39 -13.48
C ARG A 75 6.58 15.38 -12.78
N ALA A 76 7.65 15.86 -12.15
CA ALA A 76 8.53 15.04 -11.33
C ALA A 76 7.81 14.56 -10.05
N MET A 77 8.05 13.31 -9.68
CA MET A 77 7.55 12.62 -8.49
C MET A 77 8.70 11.93 -7.79
N ALA A 78 8.69 11.92 -6.45
CA ALA A 78 9.73 11.27 -5.65
C ALA A 78 9.67 9.74 -5.66
N ALA A 79 8.52 9.16 -6.03
CA ALA A 79 8.30 7.72 -6.14
C ALA A 79 7.12 7.46 -7.10
N PRO A 80 6.98 6.26 -7.70
CA PRO A 80 5.87 5.92 -8.58
C PRO A 80 4.59 5.53 -7.80
N VAL A 81 4.23 6.31 -6.78
CA VAL A 81 3.04 6.12 -5.94
C VAL A 81 2.35 7.47 -5.73
N LEU A 82 1.03 7.51 -5.89
CA LEU A 82 0.18 8.70 -5.79
C LEU A 82 -0.99 8.41 -4.83
N VAL A 83 -1.51 9.44 -4.16
CA VAL A 83 -2.79 9.43 -3.43
C VAL A 83 -3.85 10.17 -4.24
#